data_AF-A0A6L6WLC1-F1
#
_entry.id   AF-A0A6L6WLC1-F1
#
_cell.length_a   1.000
_cell.length_b   1.000
_cell.length_c   1.000
_cell.angle_alpha   90.00
_cell.angle_beta   90.00
_cell.angle_gamma   90.00
#
_symmetry.space_group_name_H-M   'P 1'
#
loop_
_entity.id
_entity.type
_entity.pdbx_description
1 polymer ?
#
loop_
_entity_poly.entity_id
_entity_poly.type
_entity_poly.pdbx_seq_one_letter_code
_entity_poly.pdbx_strand_id
1 'polypeptide(L)'
;MTGHTPPGPQEEEIWRFVRSRQVFTHAEVAAFCSAADWKRTNYLRKLARLNLVTLYQRRCRLCYYTAQDPATLSGEASQIDSSAQDAQWRADTLNCKISAGADIAQSGQPWTPETAEDQTLWDFVRAQIRFTRDYVLAQKLAPDNKVTLFLRALESAGLLHSAGFENGRPYFTALTSVEIMHSAKDKRLTKEGRIWTAMRAASKFTIEDLLITFAGLEEEFSEKSIRSYCATLQKAGYLKDTRRGRVKAQSVRYHLVRDTGPLPPTVKRVPVVTDPNEGRVVYVQGEENTWATS
;
A
#
# COMPACT_ATOMS: atom_id res chain seq x y z
N MET A 1 -43.97 22.97 1.30
CA MET A 1 -42.74 22.81 2.11
C MET A 1 -42.81 23.71 3.35
N THR A 2 -43.55 23.34 4.40
CA THR A 2 -43.88 24.31 5.48
C THR A 2 -44.08 23.67 6.87
N GLY A 3 -43.42 22.55 7.18
CA GLY A 3 -43.63 21.86 8.47
C GLY A 3 -42.39 21.66 9.36
N HIS A 4 -41.18 21.98 8.88
CA HIS A 4 -39.97 21.74 9.67
C HIS A 4 -39.61 22.95 10.53
N THR A 5 -39.76 22.79 11.84
CA THR A 5 -39.35 23.77 12.85
C THR A 5 -37.96 23.40 13.39
N PRO A 6 -36.93 24.24 13.20
CA PRO A 6 -35.60 23.98 13.73
C PRO A 6 -35.59 23.95 15.27
N PRO A 7 -34.80 23.04 15.88
CA PRO A 7 -34.82 22.83 17.33
C PRO A 7 -34.08 23.90 18.14
N GLY A 8 -33.35 24.82 17.50
CA GLY A 8 -32.54 25.83 18.16
C GLY A 8 -32.11 26.98 17.23
N PRO A 9 -31.53 28.05 17.79
CA PRO A 9 -31.18 29.26 17.04
C PRO A 9 -30.09 29.02 15.99
N GLN A 10 -29.14 28.14 16.28
CA GLN A 10 -28.07 27.76 15.35
C GLN A 10 -28.60 26.89 14.20
N GLU A 11 -29.53 25.98 14.49
CA GLU A 11 -30.21 25.16 13.49
C GLU A 11 -31.17 26.00 12.61
N GLU A 12 -31.75 27.06 13.17
CA GLU A 12 -32.56 28.05 12.45
C GLU A 12 -31.70 28.85 11.45
N GLU A 13 -30.50 29.30 11.84
CA GLU A 13 -29.54 29.95 10.94
C GLU A 13 -29.18 29.03 9.76
N ILE A 14 -28.85 27.77 10.04
CA ILE A 14 -28.53 26.78 9.00
C ILE A 14 -29.74 26.55 8.09
N TRP A 15 -30.94 26.43 8.64
CA TRP A 15 -32.15 26.19 7.86
C TRP A 15 -32.52 27.36 6.95
N ARG A 16 -32.36 28.60 7.44
CA ARG A 16 -32.54 29.81 6.62
C ARG A 16 -31.54 29.87 5.46
N PHE A 17 -30.29 29.55 5.72
CA PHE A 17 -29.24 29.50 4.70
C PHE A 17 -29.54 28.43 3.63
N VAL A 18 -29.94 27.23 4.06
CA VAL A 18 -30.29 26.13 3.17
C VAL A 18 -31.49 26.47 2.27
N ARG A 19 -32.46 27.25 2.76
CA ARG A 19 -33.63 27.67 1.98
C ARG A 19 -33.36 28.84 1.02
N SER A 20 -32.35 29.65 1.29
CA SER A 20 -32.04 30.83 0.45
C SER A 20 -31.22 30.47 -0.78
N ARG A 21 -30.53 29.31 -0.78
CA ARG A 21 -29.70 28.82 -1.88
C ARG A 21 -30.39 27.69 -2.64
N GLN A 22 -30.24 27.70 -3.98
CA GLN A 22 -30.71 26.60 -4.83
C GLN A 22 -29.81 25.35 -4.70
N VAL A 23 -28.50 25.57 -4.62
CA VAL A 23 -27.47 24.53 -4.39
C VAL A 23 -26.47 25.07 -3.37
N PHE A 24 -26.00 24.23 -2.46
CA PHE A 24 -25.02 24.62 -1.44
C PHE A 24 -24.06 23.47 -1.09
N THR A 25 -22.91 23.80 -0.53
CA THR A 25 -21.89 22.86 -0.04
C THR A 25 -21.73 22.93 1.48
N HIS A 26 -21.14 21.89 2.08
CA HIS A 26 -20.79 21.92 3.51
C HIS A 26 -19.84 23.06 3.88
N ALA A 27 -18.92 23.44 2.98
CA ALA A 27 -17.97 24.51 3.21
C ALA A 27 -18.66 25.89 3.27
N GLU A 28 -19.65 26.12 2.42
CA GLU A 28 -20.45 27.35 2.45
C GLU A 28 -21.28 27.43 3.73
N VAL A 29 -21.94 26.34 4.14
CA VAL A 29 -22.65 26.31 5.43
C VAL A 29 -21.69 26.60 6.60
N ALA A 30 -20.44 26.13 6.51
CA ALA A 30 -19.43 26.40 7.52
C ALA A 30 -18.94 27.86 7.55
N ALA A 31 -18.90 28.54 6.40
CA ALA A 31 -18.51 29.93 6.29
C ALA A 31 -19.58 30.91 6.79
N PHE A 32 -20.87 30.56 6.60
CA PHE A 32 -21.99 31.46 6.92
C PHE A 32 -22.62 31.19 8.29
N CYS A 33 -22.54 29.98 8.83
CA CYS A 33 -23.21 29.63 10.09
C CYS A 33 -22.21 29.54 11.26
N SER A 34 -22.57 30.15 12.39
CA SER A 34 -21.75 30.22 13.61
C SER A 34 -21.62 28.89 14.38
N ALA A 35 -22.39 27.87 14.02
CA ALA A 35 -22.39 26.56 14.68
C ALA A 35 -21.09 25.78 14.48
N ALA A 36 -20.67 25.01 15.50
CA ALA A 36 -19.54 24.08 15.38
C ALA A 36 -19.73 23.01 14.28
N ASP A 37 -18.64 22.55 13.67
CA ASP A 37 -18.63 21.60 12.54
C ASP A 37 -19.50 20.36 12.76
N TRP A 38 -19.38 19.75 13.94
CA TRP A 38 -20.13 18.55 14.28
C TRP A 38 -21.65 18.82 14.33
N LYS A 39 -22.06 20.00 14.79
CA LYS A 39 -23.47 20.40 14.90
C LYS A 39 -24.06 20.72 13.53
N ARG A 40 -23.34 21.47 12.69
CA ARG A 40 -23.70 21.70 11.27
C ARG A 40 -23.90 20.37 10.53
N THR A 41 -22.94 19.46 10.68
CA THR A 41 -22.97 18.15 10.03
C THR A 41 -24.13 17.28 10.54
N ASN A 42 -24.37 17.24 11.86
CA ASN A 42 -25.46 16.45 12.44
C ASN A 42 -26.83 16.99 11.99
N TYR A 43 -27.00 18.31 11.97
CA TYR A 43 -28.24 18.93 11.54
C TYR A 43 -28.53 18.70 10.05
N LEU A 44 -27.54 18.82 9.18
CA LEU A 44 -27.69 18.50 7.75
C LEU A 44 -28.03 17.01 7.53
N ARG A 45 -27.44 16.08 8.30
CA ARG A 45 -27.83 14.67 8.27
C ARG A 45 -29.28 14.46 8.73
N LYS A 46 -29.75 15.22 9.74
CA LYS A 46 -31.14 15.18 10.19
C LYS A 46 -32.09 15.65 9.07
N LEU A 47 -31.76 16.74 8.38
CA LEU A 47 -32.54 17.23 7.24
C LEU A 47 -32.57 16.24 6.07
N ALA A 48 -31.45 15.54 5.82
CA ALA A 48 -31.39 14.49 4.81
C ALA A 48 -32.29 13.29 5.15
N ARG A 49 -32.34 12.87 6.43
CA ARG A 49 -33.26 11.81 6.87
C ARG A 49 -34.73 12.18 6.74
N LEU A 50 -35.04 13.48 6.83
CA LEU A 50 -36.39 14.01 6.64
C LEU A 50 -36.72 14.27 5.15
N ASN A 51 -35.82 13.90 4.22
CA ASN A 51 -35.92 14.17 2.79
C ASN A 51 -36.11 15.66 2.44
N LEU A 52 -35.63 16.56 3.31
CA LEU A 52 -35.67 18.01 3.09
C LEU A 52 -34.42 18.52 2.39
N VAL A 53 -33.33 17.75 2.43
CA VAL A 53 -32.08 18.04 1.74
C VAL A 53 -31.64 16.78 1.03
N THR A 54 -31.43 16.88 -0.27
CA THR A 54 -30.95 15.79 -1.10
C THR A 54 -29.58 16.10 -1.66
N LEU A 55 -28.76 15.05 -1.80
CA LEU A 55 -27.50 15.14 -2.52
C LEU A 55 -27.81 15.33 -4.00
N TYR A 56 -27.42 16.48 -4.56
CA TYR A 56 -27.63 16.80 -5.96
C TYR A 56 -26.50 16.23 -6.82
N GLN A 57 -25.25 16.54 -6.46
CA GLN A 57 -24.08 16.11 -7.22
C GLN A 57 -22.87 15.91 -6.32
N ARG A 58 -22.01 14.94 -6.67
CA ARG A 58 -20.69 14.76 -6.06
C ARG A 58 -19.63 15.12 -7.08
N ARG A 59 -18.73 16.04 -6.72
CA ARG A 59 -17.57 16.42 -7.56
C ARG A 59 -16.30 16.44 -6.71
N CYS A 60 -15.36 15.57 -7.02
CA CYS A 60 -14.15 15.36 -6.22
C CYS A 60 -14.49 15.09 -4.73
N ARG A 61 -14.02 15.95 -3.80
CA ARG A 61 -14.34 15.92 -2.36
C ARG A 61 -15.52 16.82 -1.95
N LEU A 62 -16.09 17.59 -2.87
CA LEU A 62 -17.21 18.49 -2.60
C LEU A 62 -18.53 17.79 -2.93
N CYS A 63 -19.44 17.79 -1.95
CA CYS A 63 -20.80 17.33 -2.13
C CYS A 63 -21.71 18.55 -2.22
N TYR A 64 -22.44 18.66 -3.33
CA TYR A 64 -23.44 19.67 -3.57
C TYR A 64 -24.80 19.13 -3.13
N TYR A 65 -25.48 19.89 -2.29
CA TYR A 65 -26.79 19.56 -1.75
C TYR A 65 -27.80 20.59 -2.21
N THR A 66 -29.05 20.16 -2.32
CA THR A 66 -30.18 21.04 -2.62
C THR A 66 -31.33 20.72 -1.66
N ALA A 67 -32.08 21.76 -1.29
CA ALA A 67 -33.33 21.63 -0.54
C ALA A 67 -34.57 21.82 -1.43
N GLN A 68 -34.36 22.05 -2.73
CA GLN A 68 -35.41 22.16 -3.73
C GLN A 68 -35.51 20.84 -4.50
N ASP A 69 -36.64 20.62 -5.18
CA ASP A 69 -36.79 19.45 -6.04
C ASP A 69 -35.74 19.53 -7.17
N PRO A 70 -34.87 18.52 -7.34
CA PRO A 70 -33.86 18.49 -8.39
C PRO A 70 -34.43 18.73 -9.79
N ALA A 71 -35.70 18.37 -10.03
CA ALA A 71 -36.38 18.58 -11.32
C ALA A 71 -36.74 20.04 -11.61
N THR A 72 -36.75 20.91 -10.60
CA THR A 72 -37.05 22.35 -10.75
C THR A 72 -35.81 23.24 -10.91
N LEU A 73 -34.60 22.68 -10.91
CA LEU A 73 -33.36 23.42 -11.06
C LEU A 73 -33.13 23.78 -12.54
N SER A 74 -33.07 25.08 -12.89
CA SER A 74 -32.82 25.54 -14.27
C SER A 74 -31.70 26.59 -14.33
N GLY A 75 -30.97 26.65 -15.45
CA GLY A 75 -29.95 27.68 -15.73
C GLY A 75 -28.54 27.30 -15.26
N GLU A 76 -27.90 28.16 -14.46
CA GLU A 76 -26.49 28.04 -14.02
C GLU A 76 -26.19 26.76 -13.21
N ALA A 77 -27.19 26.19 -12.54
CA ALA A 77 -27.06 24.93 -11.80
C ALA A 77 -26.92 23.68 -12.69
N SER A 78 -27.19 23.82 -14.01
CA SER A 78 -27.12 22.72 -14.98
C SER A 78 -25.83 22.73 -15.82
N GLN A 79 -25.07 23.83 -15.84
CA GLN A 79 -23.87 24.01 -16.66
C GLN A 79 -22.62 24.29 -15.82
N ILE A 80 -22.25 23.36 -14.94
CA ILE A 80 -20.93 23.42 -14.30
C ILE A 80 -19.95 22.67 -15.22
N ASP A 81 -19.33 23.38 -16.18
CA ASP A 81 -18.25 22.83 -17.03
C ASP A 81 -17.08 22.39 -16.13
N SER A 82 -16.82 21.08 -16.16
CA SER A 82 -15.93 20.41 -15.24
C SER A 82 -14.53 20.11 -15.78
N SER A 83 -14.26 20.45 -17.05
CA SER A 83 -13.03 20.01 -17.72
C SER A 83 -11.77 20.75 -17.23
N ALA A 84 -11.83 22.08 -17.11
CA ALA A 84 -10.67 22.92 -16.74
C ALA A 84 -10.31 22.81 -15.25
N GLN A 85 -11.30 22.74 -14.37
CA GLN A 85 -11.09 22.63 -12.91
C GLN A 85 -10.61 21.23 -12.48
N ASP A 86 -10.90 20.17 -13.24
CA ASP A 86 -10.38 18.84 -12.94
C ASP A 86 -8.89 18.73 -13.30
N ALA A 87 -8.42 19.45 -14.31
CA ALA A 87 -6.99 19.59 -14.63
C ALA A 87 -6.25 20.39 -13.56
N GLN A 88 -6.81 21.53 -13.15
CA GLN A 88 -6.26 22.35 -12.08
C GLN A 88 -6.26 21.60 -10.75
N TRP A 89 -7.31 20.84 -10.42
CA TRP A 89 -7.36 19.99 -9.23
C TRP A 89 -6.29 18.88 -9.23
N ARG A 90 -6.00 18.26 -10.38
CA ARG A 90 -4.91 17.27 -10.45
C ARG A 90 -3.55 17.94 -10.17
N ALA A 91 -3.32 19.13 -10.72
CA ALA A 91 -2.11 19.90 -10.47
C ALA A 91 -2.01 20.35 -9.00
N ASP A 92 -3.09 20.88 -8.45
CA ASP A 92 -3.16 21.37 -7.07
C ASP A 92 -3.12 20.22 -6.06
N THR A 93 -3.68 19.05 -6.36
CA THR A 93 -3.57 17.87 -5.49
C THR A 93 -2.16 17.29 -5.50
N LEU A 94 -1.48 17.34 -6.65
CA LEU A 94 -0.08 16.95 -6.74
C LEU A 94 0.79 17.95 -5.98
N ASN A 95 0.54 19.25 -6.15
CA ASN A 95 1.20 20.31 -5.38
C ASN A 95 0.88 20.23 -3.89
N CYS A 96 -0.35 20.03 -3.44
CA CYS A 96 -0.69 19.85 -2.03
C CYS A 96 -0.08 18.59 -1.42
N LYS A 97 0.12 17.51 -2.19
CA LYS A 97 0.86 16.33 -1.71
C LYS A 97 2.36 16.59 -1.63
N ILE A 98 2.92 17.33 -2.59
CA ILE A 98 4.31 17.77 -2.58
C ILE A 98 4.54 18.75 -1.44
N SER A 99 3.65 19.72 -1.24
CA SER A 99 3.65 20.70 -0.15
C SER A 99 3.37 20.04 1.19
N ALA A 100 2.40 19.13 1.34
CA ALA A 100 2.22 18.38 2.59
C ALA A 100 3.42 17.46 2.89
N GLY A 101 4.11 16.94 1.86
CA GLY A 101 5.38 16.26 2.02
C GLY A 101 6.55 17.21 2.37
N ALA A 102 6.51 18.46 1.90
CA ALA A 102 7.51 19.48 2.15
C ALA A 102 7.31 20.24 3.48
N ASP A 103 6.06 20.37 3.94
CA ASP A 103 5.67 21.00 5.21
C ASP A 103 6.00 20.09 6.39
N ILE A 104 5.97 18.76 6.20
CA ILE A 104 6.55 17.81 7.17
C ILE A 104 8.09 17.88 7.15
N ALA A 105 8.69 18.25 6.01
CA ALA A 105 10.14 18.28 5.85
C ALA A 105 10.84 19.52 6.45
N GLN A 106 10.12 20.51 7.00
CA GLN A 106 10.73 21.79 7.41
C GLN A 106 10.51 22.25 8.86
N SER A 107 9.99 21.42 9.78
CA SER A 107 10.00 21.79 11.21
C SER A 107 10.41 20.64 12.12
N GLY A 108 11.71 20.47 12.31
CA GLY A 108 12.29 19.58 13.32
C GLY A 108 13.74 19.31 13.02
N GLN A 109 14.59 19.24 14.04
CA GLN A 109 15.97 18.77 13.87
C GLN A 109 15.97 17.43 13.11
N PRO A 110 17.04 17.11 12.33
CA PRO A 110 17.20 15.78 11.77
C PRO A 110 17.00 14.78 12.90
N TRP A 111 16.07 13.85 12.76
CA TRP A 111 15.85 12.85 13.81
C TRP A 111 17.16 12.11 14.05
N THR A 112 17.67 12.17 15.29
CA THR A 112 18.89 11.49 15.70
C THR A 112 18.59 10.54 16.84
N PRO A 113 19.09 9.30 16.82
CA PRO A 113 18.91 8.37 17.94
C PRO A 113 19.63 8.91 19.18
N GLU A 114 18.88 9.13 20.26
CA GLU A 114 19.41 9.69 21.52
C GLU A 114 20.01 8.61 22.42
N THR A 115 19.46 7.39 22.38
CA THR A 115 19.89 6.26 23.21
C THR A 115 20.63 5.19 22.38
N ALA A 116 21.53 4.43 23.01
CA ALA A 116 22.13 3.24 22.39
C ALA A 116 21.07 2.22 21.90
N GLU A 117 19.96 2.07 22.64
CA GLU A 117 18.81 1.24 22.24
C GLU A 117 18.09 1.79 21.00
N ASP A 118 18.04 3.11 20.83
CA ASP A 118 17.42 3.75 19.65
C ASP A 118 18.31 3.54 18.42
N GLN A 119 19.63 3.53 18.60
CA GLN A 119 20.58 3.25 17.55
C GLN A 119 20.51 1.78 17.09
N THR A 120 20.41 0.82 18.02
CA THR A 120 20.24 -0.60 17.65
C THR A 120 18.90 -0.86 16.98
N LEU A 121 17.82 -0.22 17.45
CA LEU A 121 16.51 -0.25 16.79
C LEU A 121 16.57 0.35 15.39
N TRP A 122 17.23 1.50 15.23
CA TRP A 122 17.39 2.16 13.94
C TRP A 122 18.17 1.29 12.96
N ASP A 123 19.30 0.73 13.39
CA ASP A 123 20.13 -0.17 12.59
C ASP A 123 19.36 -1.40 12.13
N PHE A 124 18.53 -1.96 13.01
CA PHE A 124 17.66 -3.07 12.68
C PHE A 124 16.57 -2.68 11.68
N VAL A 125 15.83 -1.60 11.96
CA VAL A 125 14.70 -1.13 11.15
C VAL A 125 15.13 -0.71 9.75
N ARG A 126 16.23 0.05 9.62
CA ARG A 126 16.74 0.51 8.32
C ARG A 126 17.26 -0.63 7.43
N ALA A 127 17.66 -1.76 8.02
CA ALA A 127 18.08 -2.94 7.29
C ALA A 127 16.90 -3.73 6.69
N GLN A 128 15.67 -3.50 7.18
CA GLN A 128 14.48 -4.21 6.69
C GLN A 128 13.80 -3.42 5.56
N ILE A 129 13.48 -4.11 4.47
CA ILE A 129 12.70 -3.55 3.35
C ILE A 129 11.26 -3.25 3.79
N ARG A 130 10.68 -4.15 4.59
CA ARG A 130 9.35 -4.04 5.18
C ARG A 130 9.33 -4.80 6.50
N PHE A 131 8.60 -4.31 7.48
CA PHE A 131 8.46 -4.99 8.77
C PHE A 131 7.15 -4.59 9.46
N THR A 132 6.64 -5.47 10.31
CA THR A 132 5.52 -5.16 11.21
C THR A 132 6.05 -4.78 12.59
N ARG A 133 5.27 -4.05 13.39
CA ARG A 133 5.61 -3.75 14.78
C ARG A 133 5.91 -5.02 15.58
N ASP A 134 5.08 -6.05 15.41
CA ASP A 134 5.22 -7.30 16.16
C ASP A 134 6.51 -8.04 15.80
N TYR A 135 6.97 -7.92 14.56
CA TYR A 135 8.26 -8.47 14.14
C TYR A 135 9.42 -7.79 14.87
N VAL A 136 9.35 -6.47 15.09
CA VAL A 136 10.36 -5.73 15.86
C VAL A 136 10.29 -6.11 17.34
N LEU A 137 9.08 -6.27 17.90
CA LEU A 137 8.89 -6.71 19.28
C LEU A 137 9.42 -8.13 19.52
N ALA A 138 9.28 -9.03 18.55
CA ALA A 138 9.77 -10.40 18.63
C ALA A 138 11.30 -10.48 18.79
N GLN A 139 12.04 -9.48 18.29
CA GLN A 139 13.49 -9.41 18.44
C GLN A 139 13.95 -9.03 19.86
N LYS A 140 13.03 -8.59 20.73
CA LYS A 140 13.31 -8.19 22.12
C LYS A 140 14.42 -7.15 22.24
N LEU A 141 14.56 -6.27 21.25
CA LEU A 141 15.56 -5.20 21.20
C LEU A 141 15.28 -4.08 22.20
N ALA A 142 14.00 -3.84 22.51
CA ALA A 142 13.54 -2.80 23.42
C ALA A 142 12.16 -3.16 23.99
N PRO A 143 11.76 -2.56 25.14
CA PRO A 143 10.42 -2.75 25.70
C PRO A 143 9.32 -2.18 24.79
N ASP A 144 8.11 -2.73 24.88
CA ASP A 144 7.02 -2.44 23.94
C ASP A 144 6.70 -0.95 23.80
N ASN A 145 6.55 -0.26 24.93
CA ASN A 145 6.27 1.18 24.93
C ASN A 145 7.36 1.98 24.19
N LYS A 146 8.62 1.57 24.33
CA LYS A 146 9.75 2.21 23.66
C LYS A 146 9.72 1.97 22.15
N VAL A 147 9.50 0.74 21.71
CA VAL A 147 9.36 0.42 20.28
C VAL A 147 8.20 1.21 19.65
N THR A 148 7.07 1.32 20.35
CA THR A 148 5.90 2.04 19.86
C THR A 148 6.16 3.55 19.74
N LEU A 149 6.80 4.16 20.75
CA LEU A 149 7.17 5.58 20.70
C LEU A 149 8.24 5.85 19.65
N PHE A 150 9.23 4.97 19.52
CA PHE A 150 10.31 5.06 18.55
C PHE A 150 9.78 5.03 17.11
N LEU A 151 8.89 4.08 16.78
CA LEU A 151 8.27 4.00 15.45
C LEU A 151 7.41 5.24 15.13
N ARG A 152 6.68 5.77 16.13
CA ARG A 152 5.92 7.02 15.97
C ARG A 152 6.83 8.23 15.74
N ALA A 153 7.95 8.31 16.46
CA ALA A 153 8.93 9.37 16.27
C ALA A 153 9.49 9.35 14.84
N LEU A 154 9.86 8.17 14.33
CA LEU A 154 10.31 8.00 12.94
C LEU A 154 9.24 8.34 11.90
N GLU A 155 7.97 8.00 12.16
CA GLU A 155 6.85 8.36 11.28
C GLU A 155 6.62 9.87 11.26
N SER A 156 6.67 10.53 12.42
CA SER A 156 6.55 12.00 12.50
C SER A 156 7.73 12.74 11.85
N ALA A 157 8.92 12.13 11.83
CA ALA A 157 10.11 12.65 11.17
C ALA A 157 10.14 12.36 9.66
N GLY A 158 9.16 11.62 9.11
CA GLY A 158 9.13 11.24 7.70
C GLY A 158 10.17 10.20 7.28
N LEU A 159 10.90 9.60 8.25
CA LEU A 159 11.87 8.53 8.00
C LEU A 159 11.20 7.16 7.84
N LEU A 160 9.95 7.03 8.28
CA LEU A 160 9.19 5.79 8.21
C LEU A 160 7.82 6.04 7.58
N HIS A 161 7.43 5.15 6.65
CA HIS A 161 6.15 5.22 5.95
C HIS A 161 5.31 3.97 6.24
N SER A 162 4.02 4.15 6.53
CA SER A 162 3.06 3.05 6.55
C SER A 162 2.76 2.62 5.11
N ALA A 163 3.22 1.44 4.71
CA ALA A 163 3.20 0.99 3.32
C ALA A 163 2.02 0.06 2.98
N GLY A 164 1.16 -0.24 3.96
CA GLY A 164 -0.05 -1.04 3.79
C GLY A 164 -0.38 -1.89 5.02
N PHE A 165 -1.32 -2.83 4.84
CA PHE A 165 -1.75 -3.77 5.87
C PHE A 165 -1.48 -5.21 5.42
N GLU A 166 -0.85 -6.00 6.26
CA GLU A 166 -0.65 -7.44 6.11
C GLU A 166 -1.36 -8.16 7.27
N ASN A 167 -2.30 -9.05 6.97
CA ASN A 167 -3.14 -9.74 7.97
C ASN A 167 -3.85 -8.78 8.95
N GLY A 168 -4.30 -7.61 8.47
CA GLY A 168 -4.95 -6.59 9.29
C GLY A 168 -4.01 -5.75 10.16
N ARG A 169 -2.69 -5.94 10.04
CA ARG A 169 -1.67 -5.20 10.78
C ARG A 169 -0.88 -4.30 9.84
N PRO A 170 -0.59 -3.04 10.20
CA PRO A 170 0.20 -2.17 9.35
C PRO A 170 1.64 -2.68 9.25
N TYR A 171 2.19 -2.70 8.05
CA TYR A 171 3.63 -2.86 7.85
C TYR A 171 4.25 -1.53 7.45
N PHE A 172 5.46 -1.31 7.95
CA PHE A 172 6.22 -0.09 7.79
C PHE A 172 7.42 -0.33 6.88
N THR A 173 7.89 0.75 6.25
CA THR A 173 9.14 0.76 5.48
C THR A 173 9.89 2.05 5.76
N ALA A 174 11.20 1.93 6.01
CA ALA A 174 12.10 3.06 6.15
C ALA A 174 12.64 3.54 4.77
N LEU A 175 12.33 2.81 3.70
CA LEU A 175 12.74 3.16 2.35
C LEU A 175 11.77 4.19 1.79
N THR A 176 12.33 5.21 1.12
CA THR A 176 11.54 6.17 0.36
C THR A 176 10.84 5.47 -0.82
N SER A 177 9.74 6.06 -1.29
CA SER A 177 9.03 5.52 -2.47
C SER A 177 9.96 5.39 -3.69
N VAL A 178 10.93 6.29 -3.85
CA VAL A 178 11.93 6.24 -4.93
C VAL A 178 12.89 5.07 -4.75
N GLU A 179 13.40 4.84 -3.54
CA GLU A 179 14.28 3.70 -3.25
C GLU A 179 13.58 2.36 -3.43
N ILE A 180 12.30 2.26 -3.04
CA ILE A 180 11.48 1.06 -3.28
C ILE A 180 11.35 0.83 -4.80
N MET A 181 11.09 1.89 -5.58
CA MET A 181 11.00 1.80 -7.04
C MET A 181 12.34 1.42 -7.67
N HIS A 182 13.45 2.01 -7.23
CA HIS A 182 14.79 1.69 -7.72
C HIS A 182 15.17 0.25 -7.37
N SER A 183 14.97 -0.18 -6.12
CA SER A 183 15.19 -1.57 -5.71
C SER A 183 14.34 -2.56 -6.51
N ALA A 184 13.08 -2.20 -6.78
CA ALA A 184 12.20 -3.00 -7.63
C ALA A 184 12.69 -3.06 -9.08
N LYS A 185 13.19 -1.95 -9.63
CA LYS A 185 13.80 -1.89 -10.97
C LYS A 185 15.06 -2.76 -11.03
N ASP A 186 15.96 -2.62 -10.06
CA ASP A 186 17.21 -3.37 -10.01
C ASP A 186 16.95 -4.88 -9.90
N LYS A 187 15.98 -5.28 -9.07
CA LYS A 187 15.55 -6.69 -8.96
C LYS A 187 14.94 -7.25 -10.24
N ARG A 188 14.28 -6.42 -11.07
CA ARG A 188 13.78 -6.87 -12.38
C ARG A 188 14.90 -7.05 -13.39
N LEU A 189 15.99 -6.28 -13.24
CA LEU A 189 17.15 -6.34 -14.12
C LEU A 189 18.10 -7.50 -13.80
N THR A 190 17.97 -8.14 -12.63
CA THR A 190 18.74 -9.35 -12.33
C THR A 190 18.36 -10.51 -13.25
N LYS A 191 19.25 -11.51 -13.33
CA LYS A 191 19.02 -12.73 -14.13
C LYS A 191 17.71 -13.41 -13.75
N GLU A 192 17.45 -13.57 -12.44
CA GLU A 192 16.22 -14.15 -11.93
C GLU A 192 14.99 -13.30 -12.27
N GLY A 193 15.12 -11.97 -12.21
CA GLY A 193 14.04 -11.04 -12.57
C GLY A 193 13.65 -11.10 -14.04
N ARG A 194 14.64 -11.21 -14.92
CA ARG A 194 14.42 -11.39 -16.37
C ARG A 194 13.79 -12.75 -16.66
N ILE A 195 14.31 -13.83 -16.06
CA ILE A 195 13.72 -15.18 -16.18
C ILE A 195 12.28 -15.19 -15.68
N TRP A 196 12.01 -14.62 -14.51
CA TRP A 196 10.65 -14.51 -13.95
C TRP A 196 9.71 -13.76 -14.88
N THR A 197 10.16 -12.65 -15.44
CA THR A 197 9.36 -11.86 -16.40
C THR A 197 9.01 -12.68 -17.64
N ALA A 198 9.96 -13.42 -18.20
CA ALA A 198 9.73 -14.32 -19.33
C ALA A 198 8.74 -15.45 -18.98
N MET A 199 8.87 -16.05 -17.79
CA MET A 199 7.95 -17.07 -17.30
C MET A 199 6.51 -16.56 -17.18
N ARG A 200 6.33 -15.34 -16.66
CA ARG A 200 5.00 -14.72 -16.53
C ARG A 200 4.37 -14.44 -17.89
N ALA A 201 5.16 -13.94 -18.84
CA ALA A 201 4.69 -13.70 -20.20
C ALA A 201 4.25 -15.01 -20.89
N ALA A 202 5.00 -16.09 -20.72
CA ALA A 202 4.69 -17.38 -21.34
C ALA A 202 3.56 -18.14 -20.63
N SER A 203 3.43 -18.03 -19.30
CA SER A 203 2.49 -18.75 -18.40
C SER A 203 2.58 -20.30 -18.40
N LYS A 204 2.83 -20.93 -19.55
CA LYS A 204 3.12 -22.35 -19.75
C LYS A 204 4.32 -22.46 -20.69
N PHE A 205 5.42 -23.01 -20.22
CA PHE A 205 6.69 -23.01 -20.94
C PHE A 205 7.50 -24.28 -20.66
N THR A 206 8.42 -24.57 -21.56
CA THR A 206 9.52 -25.50 -21.38
C THR A 206 10.82 -24.73 -21.13
N ILE A 207 11.89 -25.42 -20.72
CA ILE A 207 13.21 -24.80 -20.58
C ILE A 207 13.73 -24.30 -21.94
N GLU A 208 13.43 -25.04 -23.01
CA GLU A 208 13.79 -24.67 -24.39
C GLU A 208 13.10 -23.36 -24.81
N ASP A 209 11.82 -23.19 -24.49
CA ASP A 209 11.09 -21.94 -24.78
C ASP A 209 11.73 -20.72 -24.10
N LEU A 210 12.21 -20.90 -22.86
CA LEU A 210 12.94 -19.84 -22.14
C LEU A 210 14.30 -19.56 -22.79
N LEU A 211 15.04 -20.58 -23.20
CA LEU A 211 16.31 -20.40 -23.90
C LEU A 211 16.13 -19.64 -25.22
N ILE A 212 15.08 -19.95 -25.99
CA ILE A 212 14.74 -19.23 -27.22
C ILE A 212 14.43 -17.76 -26.90
N THR A 213 13.74 -17.48 -25.80
CA THR A 213 13.44 -16.10 -25.36
C THR A 213 14.72 -15.30 -25.06
N PHE A 214 15.78 -15.98 -24.60
CA PHE A 214 17.08 -15.38 -24.29
C PHE A 214 18.14 -15.63 -25.39
N ALA A 215 17.72 -15.97 -26.61
CA ALA A 215 18.63 -16.18 -27.73
C ALA A 215 19.51 -14.92 -27.94
N GLY A 216 20.83 -15.12 -28.04
CA GLY A 216 21.82 -14.03 -28.11
C GLY A 216 22.36 -13.53 -26.75
N LEU A 217 21.87 -14.06 -25.62
CA LEU A 217 22.38 -13.77 -24.26
C LEU A 217 22.87 -15.05 -23.55
N GLU A 218 23.41 -16.00 -24.30
CA GLU A 218 23.76 -17.35 -23.85
C GLU A 218 24.81 -17.36 -22.74
N GLU A 219 25.73 -16.40 -22.74
CA GLU A 219 26.74 -16.21 -21.69
C GLU A 219 26.10 -15.79 -20.36
N GLU A 220 24.98 -15.06 -20.41
CA GLU A 220 24.27 -14.59 -19.23
C GLU A 220 23.26 -15.64 -18.71
N PHE A 221 22.58 -16.34 -19.62
CA PHE A 221 21.46 -17.26 -19.37
C PHE A 221 21.76 -18.71 -19.81
N SER A 222 22.66 -19.39 -19.09
CA SER A 222 22.91 -20.81 -19.34
C SER A 222 21.71 -21.70 -19.00
N GLU A 223 21.51 -22.78 -19.76
CA GLU A 223 20.45 -23.77 -19.49
C GLU A 223 20.50 -24.29 -18.05
N LYS A 224 21.71 -24.57 -17.54
CA LYS A 224 21.91 -25.04 -16.16
C LYS A 224 21.36 -24.05 -15.13
N SER A 225 21.58 -22.75 -15.34
CA SER A 225 21.09 -21.69 -14.45
C SER A 225 19.56 -21.63 -14.45
N ILE A 226 18.95 -21.58 -15.64
CA ILE A 226 17.50 -21.52 -15.80
C ILE A 226 16.84 -22.75 -15.19
N ARG A 227 17.38 -23.94 -15.46
CA ARG A 227 16.89 -25.21 -14.92
C ARG A 227 16.96 -25.26 -13.40
N SER A 228 18.07 -24.81 -12.81
CA SER A 228 18.24 -24.72 -11.35
C SER A 228 17.21 -23.78 -10.72
N TYR A 229 16.99 -22.62 -11.33
CA TYR A 229 16.00 -21.64 -10.87
C TYR A 229 14.57 -22.20 -10.95
N CYS A 230 14.19 -22.80 -12.10
CA CYS A 230 12.89 -23.47 -12.28
C CYS A 230 12.66 -24.56 -11.24
N ALA A 231 13.67 -25.42 -10.99
CA ALA A 231 13.56 -26.49 -10.00
C ALA A 231 13.34 -25.96 -8.58
N THR A 232 14.00 -24.85 -8.24
CA THR A 232 13.82 -24.20 -6.94
C THR A 232 12.41 -23.62 -6.80
N LEU A 233 11.90 -22.94 -7.84
CA LEU A 233 10.55 -22.39 -7.85
C LEU A 233 9.47 -23.46 -7.84
N GLN A 234 9.73 -24.61 -8.48
CA GLN A 234 8.85 -25.78 -8.40
C GLN A 234 8.77 -26.32 -6.98
N LYS A 235 9.90 -26.48 -6.29
CA LYS A 235 9.93 -26.91 -4.87
C LYS A 235 9.21 -25.93 -3.95
N ALA A 236 9.33 -24.63 -4.23
CA ALA A 236 8.62 -23.58 -3.50
C ALA A 236 7.13 -23.45 -3.87
N GLY A 237 6.62 -24.25 -4.83
CA GLY A 237 5.21 -24.28 -5.21
C GLY A 237 4.76 -23.13 -6.13
N TYR A 238 5.69 -22.39 -6.74
CA TYR A 238 5.36 -21.38 -7.74
C TYR A 238 5.10 -22.00 -9.11
N LEU A 239 5.85 -23.04 -9.46
CA LEU A 239 5.72 -23.77 -10.71
C LEU A 239 5.14 -25.17 -10.48
N LYS A 240 4.28 -25.63 -11.39
CA LYS A 240 3.78 -27.00 -11.43
C LYS A 240 4.22 -27.68 -12.72
N ASP A 241 4.73 -28.89 -12.58
CA ASP A 241 5.00 -29.76 -13.73
C ASP A 241 3.66 -30.29 -14.26
N THR A 242 3.39 -30.06 -15.55
CA THR A 242 2.15 -30.46 -16.22
C THR A 242 2.22 -31.81 -16.92
N ARG A 243 3.31 -32.57 -16.74
CA ARG A 243 3.42 -33.94 -17.27
C ARG A 243 2.23 -34.81 -16.86
N ARG A 244 1.38 -35.14 -17.83
CA ARG A 244 0.41 -36.23 -17.75
C ARG A 244 1.06 -37.49 -18.35
N GLY A 245 1.54 -38.39 -17.50
CA GLY A 245 1.88 -39.75 -17.91
C GLY A 245 3.35 -40.02 -18.30
N ARG A 246 3.97 -40.87 -17.48
CA ARG A 246 5.05 -41.87 -17.66
C ARG A 246 5.93 -41.99 -18.93
N VAL A 247 6.11 -40.98 -19.79
CA VAL A 247 7.10 -41.05 -20.88
C VAL A 247 8.32 -40.19 -20.54
N LYS A 248 9.45 -40.86 -20.25
CA LYS A 248 10.74 -40.25 -19.86
C LYS A 248 11.31 -39.23 -20.87
N ALA A 249 10.80 -39.21 -22.11
CA ALA A 249 11.38 -38.48 -23.23
C ALA A 249 10.73 -37.13 -23.57
N GLN A 250 9.63 -36.72 -22.94
CA GLN A 250 9.03 -35.40 -23.21
C GLN A 250 9.65 -34.31 -22.33
N SER A 251 10.06 -33.19 -22.92
CA SER A 251 10.57 -32.00 -22.22
C SER A 251 9.60 -31.56 -21.12
N VAL A 252 10.14 -31.28 -19.91
CA VAL A 252 9.32 -30.86 -18.76
C VAL A 252 8.57 -29.59 -19.13
N ARG A 253 7.24 -29.60 -18.99
CA ARG A 253 6.40 -28.43 -19.23
C ARG A 253 5.96 -27.84 -17.91
N TYR A 254 6.50 -26.66 -17.60
CA TYR A 254 6.17 -25.90 -16.41
C TYR A 254 4.94 -25.03 -16.65
N HIS A 255 4.12 -24.92 -15.61
CA HIS A 255 3.05 -23.95 -15.54
C HIS A 255 3.23 -23.08 -14.31
N LEU A 256 3.17 -21.76 -14.49
CA LEU A 256 3.20 -20.81 -13.38
C LEU A 256 1.83 -20.82 -12.67
N VAL A 257 1.81 -21.28 -11.43
CA VAL A 257 0.59 -21.43 -10.62
C VAL A 257 0.39 -20.26 -9.65
N ARG A 258 1.49 -19.67 -9.17
CA ARG A 258 1.44 -18.54 -8.23
C ARG A 258 2.17 -17.34 -8.82
N ASP A 259 1.42 -16.34 -9.28
CA ASP A 259 1.98 -15.04 -9.67
C ASP A 259 1.80 -14.06 -8.51
N THR A 260 2.89 -13.84 -7.76
CA THR A 260 2.93 -12.89 -6.63
C THR A 260 3.29 -11.46 -7.07
N GLY A 261 3.31 -11.19 -8.39
CA GLY A 261 3.55 -9.87 -8.95
C GLY A 261 4.87 -9.76 -9.73
N PRO A 262 5.25 -8.52 -10.11
CA PRO A 262 6.32 -8.24 -11.07
C PRO A 262 7.74 -8.42 -10.54
N LEU A 263 7.91 -8.69 -9.25
CA LEU A 263 9.22 -8.95 -8.66
C LEU A 263 9.44 -10.45 -8.53
N PRO A 264 10.62 -10.95 -8.91
CA PRO A 264 10.92 -12.37 -8.79
C PRO A 264 10.97 -12.79 -7.31
N PRO A 265 10.45 -13.97 -6.95
CA PRO A 265 10.78 -14.57 -5.68
C PRO A 265 12.31 -14.79 -5.58
N THR A 266 12.90 -14.31 -4.49
CA THR A 266 14.35 -14.38 -4.25
C THR A 266 14.72 -15.71 -3.61
N VAL A 267 15.63 -16.45 -4.24
CA VAL A 267 16.20 -17.66 -3.65
C VAL A 267 17.36 -17.25 -2.74
N LYS A 268 17.19 -17.36 -1.43
CA LYS A 268 18.28 -17.18 -0.46
C LYS A 268 18.85 -18.55 -0.09
N ARG A 269 20.19 -18.68 -0.12
CA ARG A 269 20.87 -19.83 0.46
C ARG A 269 21.01 -19.59 1.96
N VAL A 270 20.53 -20.54 2.75
CA VAL A 270 20.69 -20.51 4.21
C VAL A 270 21.99 -21.24 4.54
N PRO A 271 22.90 -20.65 5.34
CA PRO A 271 24.06 -21.38 5.83
C PRO A 271 23.58 -22.47 6.78
N VAL A 272 24.02 -23.70 6.52
CA VAL A 272 23.70 -24.89 7.32
C VAL A 272 25.00 -25.51 7.78
N VAL A 273 25.18 -25.64 9.10
CA VAL A 273 26.32 -26.37 9.68
C VAL A 273 25.84 -27.77 10.03
N THR A 274 26.43 -28.76 9.38
CA THR A 274 26.17 -30.18 9.65
C THR A 274 27.41 -30.76 10.30
N ASP A 275 27.26 -31.37 11.48
CA ASP A 275 28.36 -32.08 12.13
C ASP A 275 28.32 -33.55 11.67
N PRO A 276 29.31 -34.02 10.90
CA PRO A 276 29.36 -35.39 10.41
C PRO A 276 29.57 -36.42 11.52
N ASN A 277 30.04 -36.02 12.71
CA ASN A 277 30.21 -36.92 13.85
C ASN A 277 28.89 -37.21 14.56
N GLU A 278 27.99 -36.22 14.61
CA GLU A 278 26.66 -36.39 15.20
C GLU A 278 25.61 -36.87 14.18
N GLY A 279 25.97 -36.92 12.90
CA GLY A 279 25.08 -37.32 11.81
C GLY A 279 23.85 -36.42 11.64
N ARG A 280 23.89 -35.19 12.18
CA ARG A 280 22.75 -34.27 12.21
C ARG A 280 23.15 -32.83 11.89
N VAL A 281 22.16 -32.05 11.48
CA VAL A 281 22.29 -30.61 11.24
C VAL A 281 22.31 -29.91 12.59
N VAL A 282 23.40 -29.21 12.90
CA VAL A 282 23.62 -28.52 14.18
C VAL A 282 23.05 -27.10 14.16
N TYR A 283 23.00 -26.47 12.97
CA TYR A 283 22.50 -25.11 12.83
C TYR A 283 21.91 -24.86 11.44
N VAL A 284 20.70 -24.31 11.40
CA VAL A 284 20.05 -23.72 10.22
C VAL A 284 19.67 -22.29 10.55
N GLN A 285 20.21 -21.30 9.83
CA GLN A 285 19.89 -19.90 10.10
C GLN A 285 18.44 -19.57 9.66
N GLY A 286 17.54 -19.32 10.61
CA GLY A 286 16.16 -18.86 10.35
C GLY A 286 15.04 -19.88 10.61
N GLU A 287 15.36 -21.06 11.15
CA GLU A 287 14.37 -21.95 11.76
C GLU A 287 14.34 -21.66 13.26
N GLU A 288 13.20 -21.18 13.81
CA GLU A 288 12.99 -21.20 15.26
C GLU A 288 12.96 -22.66 15.70
N ASN A 289 13.89 -23.07 16.56
CA ASN A 289 13.96 -24.41 17.13
C ASN A 289 12.66 -24.78 17.85
N THR A 290 11.73 -25.44 17.17
CA THR A 290 10.58 -26.10 17.80
C THR A 290 10.90 -27.56 18.08
N TRP A 291 11.75 -27.84 19.07
CA TRP A 291 11.82 -29.20 19.63
C TRP A 291 12.19 -29.29 21.12
N ALA A 292 12.19 -28.18 21.86
CA ALA A 292 12.10 -28.26 23.32
C ALA A 292 10.61 -28.41 23.72
N THR A 293 10.03 -29.60 23.56
CA THR A 293 9.06 -30.26 24.47
C THR A 293 8.57 -31.55 23.80
N SER A 294 9.22 -32.67 24.10
CA SER A 294 8.62 -33.99 24.40
C SER A 294 9.74 -34.96 24.77
#